data_AF-A0A380B8T8-F1
#
_entry.id   AF-A0A380B8T8-F1
#
_cell.length_a   1.000
_cell.length_b   1.000
_cell.length_c   1.000
_cell.angle_alpha   90.00
_cell.angle_beta   90.00
_cell.angle_gamma   90.00
#
_symmetry.space_group_name_H-M   'P 1'
#
loop_
_entity.id
_entity.type
_entity.pdbx_description
1 polymer ?
#
loop_
_entity_poly.entity_id
_entity_poly.type
_entity_poly.pdbx_seq_one_letter_code
_entity_poly.pdbx_strand_id
1 'polypeptide(L)'
;MYTLLYLEGFGIPIIEALYSETPVITNGTGVFPEAGGPFSYYINVNDAEQMSYAIQSVLGSEKMQEEMKTKGLAYAQQFNDEVLAQKWIKSYSQL
;
A
#
# COMPACT_ATOMS: atom_id res chain seq x y z
N MET A 1 -6.49 -10.25 3.59
CA MET A 1 -6.47 -9.55 2.29
C MET A 1 -7.50 -8.45 2.35
N TYR A 2 -7.05 -7.19 2.42
CA TYR A 2 -7.93 -6.02 2.38
C TYR A 2 -8.01 -5.51 0.93
N THR A 3 -9.23 -5.23 0.45
CA THR A 3 -9.49 -4.76 -0.92
C THR A 3 -10.21 -3.42 -0.85
N LEU A 4 -9.52 -2.33 -1.19
CA LEU A 4 -10.02 -0.96 -1.06
C LEU A 4 -10.11 -0.34 -2.46
N LEU A 5 -11.25 -0.52 -3.12
CA LEU A 5 -11.39 -0.19 -4.55
C LEU A 5 -11.86 1.24 -4.84
N TYR A 6 -12.45 1.95 -3.85
CA TYR A 6 -13.16 3.21 -4.07
C TYR A 6 -13.06 4.25 -2.94
N LEU A 7 -12.17 4.06 -1.95
CA LEU A 7 -12.04 5.04 -0.86
C LEU A 7 -11.14 6.20 -1.30
N GLU A 8 -11.76 7.28 -1.79
CA GLU A 8 -11.07 8.57 -1.97
C GLU A 8 -10.69 9.14 -0.60
N GLY A 9 -9.41 9.44 -0.44
CA GLY A 9 -8.81 9.89 0.81
C GLY A 9 -7.29 9.96 0.66
N PHE A 10 -6.56 9.99 1.78
CA PHE A 10 -5.09 10.06 1.77
C PHE A 10 -4.39 8.69 1.68
N GLY A 11 -5.14 7.62 1.36
CA GLY A 11 -4.59 6.26 1.34
C GLY A 11 -4.29 5.65 2.72
N ILE A 12 -4.80 6.25 3.81
CA ILE A 12 -4.59 5.77 5.19
C ILE A 12 -4.93 4.29 5.36
N PRO A 13 -6.07 3.78 4.85
CA PRO A 13 -6.40 2.36 5.02
C PRO A 13 -5.41 1.41 4.34
N ILE A 14 -4.71 1.85 3.29
CA ILE A 14 -3.63 1.08 2.68
C ILE A 14 -2.42 1.06 3.60
N ILE A 15 -2.04 2.21 4.15
CA ILE A 15 -0.92 2.32 5.10
C ILE A 15 -1.18 1.43 6.32
N GLU A 16 -2.38 1.46 6.89
CA GLU A 16 -2.80 0.59 8.01
C GLU A 16 -2.68 -0.91 7.67
N ALA A 17 -3.06 -1.31 6.45
CA ALA A 17 -2.92 -2.69 6.00
C ALA A 17 -1.44 -3.11 5.88
N LEU A 18 -0.56 -2.21 5.43
CA LEU A 18 0.89 -2.46 5.38
C LEU A 18 1.49 -2.58 6.80
N TYR A 19 1.08 -1.74 7.75
CA TYR A 19 1.48 -1.87 9.16
C TYR A 19 0.96 -3.15 9.80
N SER A 20 -0.19 -3.64 9.35
CA SER A 20 -0.79 -4.90 9.80
C SER A 20 -0.21 -6.12 9.09
N GLU A 21 0.92 -5.97 8.38
CA GLU A 21 1.60 -7.04 7.64
C GLU A 21 0.61 -7.83 6.76
N THR A 22 -0.28 -7.11 6.08
CA THR A 22 -1.28 -7.71 5.20
C THR A 22 -0.95 -7.40 3.75
N PRO A 23 -0.82 -8.40 2.86
CA PRO A 23 -0.66 -8.17 1.44
C PRO A 23 -1.80 -7.30 0.88
N VAL A 24 -1.44 -6.20 0.21
CA VAL A 24 -2.38 -5.23 -0.36
C VAL A 24 -2.53 -5.48 -1.85
N ILE A 25 -3.80 -5.55 -2.30
CA ILE A 25 -4.19 -5.48 -3.71
C ILE A 25 -5.03 -4.22 -3.86
N THR A 26 -4.60 -3.30 -4.72
CA THR A 26 -5.24 -1.99 -4.90
C THR A 26 -5.16 -1.54 -6.36
N ASN A 27 -5.72 -0.38 -6.67
CA ASN A 27 -5.63 0.17 -8.01
C ASN A 27 -4.34 0.98 -8.23
N GLY A 28 -3.87 1.02 -9.48
CA GLY A 28 -2.63 1.69 -9.86
C GLY A 28 -2.76 3.20 -10.13
N THR A 29 -3.85 3.85 -9.73
CA THR A 29 -4.11 5.27 -10.05
C THR A 29 -4.36 6.12 -8.79
N GLY A 30 -4.34 7.44 -8.94
CA GLY A 30 -4.55 8.37 -7.83
C GLY A 30 -3.47 8.27 -6.75
N VAL A 31 -3.89 8.32 -5.49
CA VAL A 31 -3.00 8.33 -4.30
C VAL A 31 -2.51 6.94 -3.89
N PHE A 32 -3.09 5.88 -4.43
CA PHE A 32 -2.87 4.51 -3.94
C PHE A 32 -1.48 3.96 -4.25
N PRO A 33 -0.83 4.28 -5.38
CA PRO A 33 0.57 3.92 -5.60
C PRO A 33 1.54 4.55 -4.58
N GLU A 34 1.24 5.76 -4.13
CA GLU A 34 2.03 6.47 -3.12
C GLU A 34 1.82 5.86 -1.72
N ALA A 35 0.59 5.51 -1.35
CA ALA A 35 0.33 4.88 -0.07
C ALA A 35 0.78 3.41 -0.01
N GLY A 36 0.57 2.66 -1.09
CA GLY A 36 0.81 1.21 -1.18
C GLY A 36 2.25 0.81 -1.51
N GLY A 37 3.02 1.71 -2.10
CA GLY A 37 4.42 1.46 -2.45
C GLY A 37 4.62 0.35 -3.50
N PRO A 38 5.88 0.06 -3.85
CA PRO A 38 6.20 -0.82 -4.98
C PRO A 38 5.89 -2.31 -4.73
N PHE A 39 5.57 -2.70 -3.49
CA PHE A 39 5.33 -4.09 -3.10
C PHE A 39 3.85 -4.42 -2.90
N SER A 40 2.95 -3.49 -3.21
CA SER A 40 1.52 -3.77 -3.36
C SER A 40 1.22 -4.31 -4.77
N TYR A 41 0.17 -5.12 -4.90
CA TYR A 41 -0.29 -5.61 -6.19
C TYR A 41 -1.28 -4.61 -6.80
N TYR A 42 -0.96 -4.10 -7.99
CA TYR A 42 -1.77 -3.10 -8.67
C TYR A 42 -2.62 -3.71 -9.78
N ILE A 43 -3.92 -3.41 -9.75
CA ILE A 43 -4.89 -3.86 -10.76
C ILE A 43 -5.72 -2.71 -11.32
N ASN A 44 -6.36 -2.94 -12.47
CA ASN A 44 -7.48 -2.16 -12.96
C ASN A 44 -8.76 -2.67 -12.31
N VAL A 45 -9.44 -1.81 -11.54
CA VAL A 45 -10.66 -2.16 -10.79
C VAL A 45 -11.84 -2.54 -11.68
N ASN A 46 -11.81 -2.14 -12.95
CA ASN A 46 -12.84 -2.46 -13.93
C ASN A 46 -12.60 -3.82 -14.63
N ASP A 47 -11.51 -4.50 -14.29
CA ASP A 47 -11.14 -5.81 -14.85
C ASP A 47 -11.26 -6.90 -13.78
N ALA A 48 -12.42 -7.58 -13.79
CA ALA A 48 -12.71 -8.65 -12.84
C ALA A 48 -11.79 -9.87 -13.01
N GLU A 49 -11.31 -10.15 -14.22
CA GLU A 49 -10.38 -11.25 -14.46
C GLU A 49 -9.02 -10.94 -13.83
N GLN A 50 -8.53 -9.72 -14.00
CA GLN A 50 -7.29 -9.28 -13.38
C GLN A 50 -7.37 -9.31 -11.85
N MET A 51 -8.52 -8.94 -11.28
CA MET A 51 -8.75 -9.05 -9.83
C MET A 51 -8.71 -10.49 -9.35
N SER A 52 -9.42 -11.40 -10.03
CA SER A 52 -9.42 -12.83 -9.71
C SER A 52 -8.00 -13.40 -9.78
N TYR A 53 -7.26 -13.06 -10.84
CA TYR A 53 -5.88 -13.49 -11.02
C TYR A 53 -4.96 -12.97 -9.91
N ALA A 54 -5.08 -11.68 -9.53
CA ALA A 54 -4.29 -11.10 -8.46
C ALA A 54 -4.54 -11.81 -7.12
N ILE A 55 -5.81 -12.06 -6.78
CA ILE A 55 -6.20 -12.77 -5.55
C ILE A 55 -5.61 -14.19 -5.55
N GLN A 56 -5.75 -14.92 -6.65
CA GLN A 56 -5.21 -16.28 -6.77
C GLN A 56 -3.67 -16.29 -6.70
N SER A 57 -3.01 -15.32 -7.31
CA SER A 57 -1.54 -15.21 -7.32
C SER A 57 -1.00 -14.97 -5.91
N VAL A 58 -1.62 -14.06 -5.16
CA VAL A 58 -1.23 -13.77 -3.77
C VAL A 58 -1.54 -14.97 -2.88
N LEU A 59 -2.74 -15.56 -2.96
CA LEU A 59 -3.11 -16.70 -2.12
C LEU A 59 -2.32 -17.98 -2.45
N GLY A 60 -1.93 -18.17 -3.70
CA GLY A 60 -1.22 -19.36 -4.18
C GLY A 60 0.31 -19.34 -3.95
N SER A 61 0.87 -18.24 -3.44
CA SER A 61 2.32 -18.09 -3.26
C SER A 61 2.67 -17.51 -1.89
N GLU A 62 3.05 -18.37 -0.94
CA GLU A 62 3.52 -17.95 0.38
C GLU A 62 4.74 -17.01 0.28
N LYS A 63 5.65 -17.28 -0.67
CA LYS A 63 6.80 -16.42 -0.94
C LYS A 63 6.37 -15.00 -1.33
N MET A 64 5.36 -14.88 -2.20
CA MET A 64 4.84 -13.58 -2.62
C MET A 64 4.19 -12.86 -1.44
N GLN A 65 3.41 -13.57 -0.62
CA GLN A 65 2.82 -12.99 0.59
C GLN A 65 3.90 -12.45 1.51
N GLU A 66 4.91 -13.24 1.86
CA GLU A 66 5.99 -12.81 2.74
C GLU A 66 6.76 -11.60 2.18
N GLU A 67 7.01 -11.56 0.88
CA GLU A 67 7.63 -10.40 0.23
C GLU A 67 6.75 -9.15 0.35
N MET A 68 5.45 -9.26 0.07
CA MET A 68 4.51 -8.15 0.17
C MET A 68 4.37 -7.64 1.61
N LYS A 69 4.34 -8.54 2.60
CA LYS A 69 4.26 -8.18 4.03
C LYS A 69 5.52 -7.46 4.49
N THR A 70 6.67 -8.10 4.32
CA THR A 70 7.94 -7.60 4.87
C THR A 70 8.36 -6.30 4.20
N LYS A 71 8.32 -6.25 2.87
CA LYS A 71 8.72 -5.06 2.13
C LYS A 71 7.64 -3.97 2.15
N GLY A 72 6.37 -4.36 2.24
CA GLY A 72 5.25 -3.44 2.46
C GLY A 72 5.34 -2.73 3.81
N LEU A 73 5.59 -3.47 4.88
CA LEU A 73 5.83 -2.92 6.22
C LEU A 73 7.04 -1.98 6.23
N ALA A 74 8.15 -2.39 5.59
CA ALA A 74 9.36 -1.57 5.49
C ALA A 74 9.09 -0.26 4.74
N TYR A 75 8.28 -0.29 3.68
CA TYR A 75 7.85 0.91 2.95
C TYR A 75 7.00 1.82 3.84
N ALA A 76 6.05 1.25 4.59
CA ALA A 76 5.13 2.01 5.43
C ALA A 76 5.82 2.84 6.53
N GLN A 77 7.03 2.46 6.96
CA GLN A 77 7.81 3.16 7.99
C GLN A 77 8.06 4.65 7.67
N GLN A 78 8.01 5.05 6.40
CA GLN A 78 8.18 6.46 6.02
C GLN A 78 7.02 7.37 6.46
N PHE A 79 5.89 6.76 6.86
CA PHE A 79 4.68 7.41 7.35
C PHE A 79 4.59 7.43 8.88
N ASN A 80 5.64 7.00 9.60
CA ASN A 80 5.69 7.14 11.05
C ASN A 80 5.62 8.62 11.47
N ASP A 81 4.94 8.89 12.58
CA ASP A 81 4.71 10.24 13.10
C ASP A 81 6.01 11.03 13.29
N GLU A 82 7.05 10.41 13.83
CA GLU A 82 8.35 11.05 14.01
C GLU A 82 8.99 11.47 12.68
N VAL A 83 8.89 10.61 11.66
CA VAL A 83 9.42 10.89 10.32
C VAL A 83 8.64 12.02 9.65
N LEU A 84 7.31 12.00 9.78
CA LEU A 84 6.44 13.05 9.26
C LEU A 84 6.69 14.39 9.95
N ALA A 85 6.78 14.40 11.28
CA ALA A 85 7.07 15.59 12.07
C ALA A 85 8.43 16.20 11.68
N GLN A 86 9.48 15.38 11.51
CA GLN A 86 10.78 15.86 11.04
C GLN A 86 10.71 16.45 9.64
N LYS A 87 10.00 15.80 8.70
CA LYS A 87 9.77 16.34 7.35
C LYS A 87 9.06 17.69 7.41
N TRP A 88 8.02 17.82 8.23
CA TRP A 88 7.30 19.09 8.39
C TRP A 88 8.18 20.19 8.96
N ILE A 89 8.86 19.95 10.08
CA ILE A 89 9.76 20.93 10.70
C ILE A 89 10.80 21.42 9.69
N LYS A 90 11.39 20.49 8.93
CA LYS A 90 12.35 20.82 7.87
C LYS A 90 11.73 21.76 6.83
N SER A 91 10.54 21.46 6.32
CA SER A 91 9.86 22.31 5.34
C SER A 91 9.54 23.70 5.89
N TYR A 92 9.07 23.82 7.13
CA TYR A 92 8.80 25.11 7.76
C TYR A 92 10.07 25.92 8.05
N SER A 93 11.19 25.26 8.35
CA SER A 93 12.49 25.92 8.59
C SER A 93 13.17 26.48 7.33
N GLN A 94 12.62 26.16 6.15
CA GLN A 94 13.10 26.61 4.84
C GLN A 94 12.28 27.78 4.26
N LEU A 95 11.23 28.18 4.97
CA LEU A 95 10.45 29.40 4.70
C LEU A 95 11.04 30.58 5.48
#